data_AF-A0A9D3ALU4-F1
#
_entry.id   AF-A0A9D3ALU4-F1
#
_cell.length_a   1.000
_cell.length_b   1.000
_cell.length_c   1.000
_cell.angle_alpha   90.00
_cell.angle_beta   90.00
_cell.angle_gamma   90.00
#
_symmetry.space_group_name_H-M   'P 1'
#
loop_
_entity.id
_entity.type
_entity.pdbx_description
1 polymer ?
#
loop_
_entity_poly.entity_id
_entity_poly.type
_entity_poly.pdbx_seq_one_letter_code
_entity_poly.pdbx_strand_id
1 'polypeptide(L)'
;ESEIEEYYQANKNNFTLDKDILCWSYLSVTYCDEALRKKLRTAFARDKAPSDWAKGHKNPDGTTLPWSWQAGVEDVMKQAAYNAPLVCNEWTELETLMGKYETDEDFASSAAQKKGYSFVAKNADGVYLGRVSQYLRRGSQAPIEYVRHQIKSILLNRRMAETLRQANAELRQQAEENQKIEIFNLHEDK
;
A
#
# COMPACT_ATOMS: atom_id res chain seq x y z
N GLU A 1 -10.78 -1.38 -12.85
CA GLU A 1 -9.97 -2.12 -11.85
C GLU A 1 -9.69 -3.56 -12.27
N SER A 2 -10.59 -4.21 -13.03
CA SER A 2 -10.41 -5.60 -13.49
C SER A 2 -9.12 -5.85 -14.28
N GLU A 3 -8.73 -4.94 -15.18
CA GLU A 3 -7.54 -5.12 -16.03
C GLU A 3 -6.22 -5.25 -15.24
N ILE A 4 -6.07 -4.49 -14.14
CA ILE A 4 -4.88 -4.57 -13.28
C ILE A 4 -4.85 -5.93 -12.57
N GLU A 5 -6.00 -6.38 -12.09
CA GLU A 5 -6.14 -7.69 -11.44
C GLU A 5 -5.84 -8.81 -12.43
N GLU A 6 -6.44 -8.78 -13.62
CA GLU A 6 -6.21 -9.76 -14.69
C GLU A 6 -4.72 -9.83 -15.07
N TYR A 7 -4.09 -8.68 -15.27
CA TYR A 7 -2.66 -8.62 -15.59
C TYR A 7 -1.80 -9.19 -14.44
N TYR A 8 -2.12 -8.85 -13.20
CA TYR A 8 -1.42 -9.36 -12.03
C TYR A 8 -1.55 -10.88 -11.93
N GLN A 9 -2.76 -11.43 -12.06
CA GLN A 9 -3.01 -12.88 -11.99
C GLN A 9 -2.27 -13.64 -13.10
N ALA A 10 -2.29 -13.11 -14.33
CA ALA A 10 -1.61 -13.72 -15.47
C ALA A 10 -0.07 -13.68 -15.36
N ASN A 11 0.47 -12.71 -14.63
CA ASN A 11 1.92 -12.46 -14.53
C ASN A 11 2.45 -12.56 -13.10
N LYS A 12 1.78 -13.29 -12.21
CA LYS A 12 2.11 -13.39 -10.77
C LYS A 12 3.61 -13.62 -10.52
N ASN A 13 4.20 -14.57 -11.24
CA ASN A 13 5.61 -14.95 -11.10
C ASN A 13 6.59 -13.79 -11.34
N ASN A 14 6.20 -12.76 -12.08
CA ASN A 14 7.03 -11.57 -12.34
C ASN A 14 7.06 -10.59 -11.16
N PHE A 15 6.16 -10.76 -10.18
CA PHE A 15 6.03 -9.87 -9.02
C PHE A 15 6.56 -10.55 -7.76
N THR A 16 7.81 -10.99 -7.80
CA THR A 16 8.51 -11.52 -6.62
C THR A 16 9.22 -10.38 -5.90
N LEU A 17 9.13 -10.35 -4.57
CA LEU A 17 9.75 -9.31 -3.76
C LEU A 17 11.27 -9.43 -3.73
N ASP A 18 11.95 -8.31 -3.97
CA ASP A 18 13.39 -8.14 -3.82
C ASP A 18 13.82 -7.75 -2.40
N LYS A 19 12.88 -7.23 -1.60
CA LYS A 19 13.08 -6.80 -0.21
C LYS A 19 11.99 -7.31 0.72
N ASP A 20 12.27 -7.24 2.02
CA ASP A 20 11.26 -7.44 3.05
C ASP A 20 10.33 -6.23 3.10
N ILE A 21 9.03 -6.49 3.04
CA ILE A 21 7.98 -5.47 3.14
C ILE A 21 7.01 -5.82 4.25
N LEU A 22 6.35 -4.80 4.78
CA LEU A 22 5.30 -4.95 5.77
C LEU A 22 4.11 -4.08 5.43
N CYS A 23 2.92 -4.58 5.77
CA CYS A 23 1.68 -3.83 5.75
C CYS A 23 1.41 -3.38 7.17
N TRP A 24 1.25 -2.08 7.36
CA TRP A 24 1.03 -1.50 8.68
C TRP A 24 0.00 -0.38 8.62
N SER A 25 -0.61 -0.14 9.76
CA SER A 25 -1.51 0.97 9.99
C SER A 25 -0.96 1.82 11.12
N TYR A 26 -1.11 3.14 11.05
CA TYR A 26 -0.59 4.02 12.07
C TYR A 26 -1.47 5.23 12.34
N LEU A 27 -1.30 5.79 13.54
CA LEU A 27 -1.97 6.97 14.03
C LEU A 27 -0.94 7.91 14.65
N SER A 28 -0.94 9.18 14.25
CA SER A 28 -0.16 10.21 14.94
C SER A 28 -0.74 10.46 16.33
N VAL A 29 0.12 10.44 17.35
CA VAL A 29 -0.23 10.67 18.75
C VAL A 29 0.68 11.72 19.39
N THR A 30 1.28 12.60 18.58
CA THR A 30 2.23 13.63 19.03
C THR A 30 1.61 14.57 20.07
N TYR A 31 0.37 15.01 19.85
CA TYR A 31 -0.32 16.00 20.69
C TYR A 31 -1.35 15.36 21.64
N CYS A 32 -1.09 14.13 22.06
CA CYS A 32 -2.00 13.33 22.88
C CYS A 32 -1.49 13.25 24.33
N ASP A 33 -2.38 13.40 25.32
CA ASP A 33 -2.01 13.21 26.72
C ASP A 33 -1.60 11.75 27.02
N GLU A 34 -0.88 11.55 28.12
CA GLU A 34 -0.33 10.23 28.45
C GLU A 34 -1.43 9.17 28.70
N ALA A 35 -2.56 9.56 29.30
CA ALA A 35 -3.65 8.66 29.61
C ALA A 35 -4.36 8.18 28.34
N LEU A 36 -4.65 9.09 27.41
CA LEU A 36 -5.21 8.80 26.11
C LEU A 36 -4.24 7.98 25.27
N ARG A 37 -2.94 8.32 25.27
CA ARG A 37 -1.91 7.55 24.57
C ARG A 37 -1.84 6.10 25.06
N LYS A 38 -1.98 5.87 26.37
CA LYS A 38 -2.04 4.51 26.94
C LYS A 38 -3.29 3.75 26.49
N LYS A 39 -4.46 4.42 26.46
CA LYS A 39 -5.71 3.83 25.94
C LYS A 39 -5.60 3.47 24.46
N LEU A 40 -5.08 4.38 23.64
CA LEU A 40 -4.85 4.15 22.20
C LEU A 40 -3.87 3.01 21.97
N ARG A 41 -2.74 2.98 22.69
CA ARG A 41 -1.77 1.86 22.60
C ARG A 41 -2.43 0.52 22.92
N THR A 42 -3.31 0.49 23.93
CA THR A 42 -4.05 -0.71 24.30
C THR A 42 -5.04 -1.11 23.21
N ALA A 43 -5.75 -0.15 22.60
CA ALA A 43 -6.65 -0.40 21.48
C ALA A 43 -5.89 -0.95 20.25
N PHE A 44 -4.73 -0.38 19.93
CA PHE A 44 -3.84 -0.86 18.86
C PHE A 44 -3.32 -2.28 19.11
N ALA A 45 -3.13 -2.69 20.36
CA ALA A 45 -2.61 -4.03 20.69
C ALA A 45 -3.68 -5.12 20.74
N ARG A 46 -4.98 -4.78 20.68
CA ARG A 46 -6.08 -5.76 20.84
C ARG A 46 -6.26 -6.62 19.59
N ASP A 47 -6.34 -7.92 19.83
CA ASP A 47 -6.68 -8.93 18.81
C ASP A 47 -8.14 -9.37 18.88
N LYS A 48 -8.86 -9.02 19.96
CA LYS A 48 -10.25 -9.41 20.20
C LYS A 48 -11.07 -8.23 20.73
N ALA A 49 -12.38 -8.30 20.48
CA ALA A 49 -13.35 -7.34 20.96
C ALA A 49 -13.31 -7.20 22.49
N PRO A 50 -13.42 -5.97 23.02
CA PRO A 50 -13.78 -5.76 24.42
C PRO A 50 -15.10 -6.46 24.77
N SER A 51 -15.24 -6.92 26.02
CA SER A 51 -16.44 -7.60 26.52
C SER A 51 -17.74 -6.83 26.27
N ASP A 52 -17.66 -5.50 26.37
CA ASP A 52 -18.82 -4.61 26.24
C ASP A 52 -19.02 -4.05 24.82
N TRP A 53 -18.20 -4.48 23.83
CA TRP A 53 -18.27 -3.98 22.46
C TRP A 53 -19.68 -4.08 21.86
N ALA A 54 -20.31 -5.25 21.93
CA ALA A 54 -21.61 -5.46 21.29
C ALA A 54 -22.73 -4.54 21.83
N LYS A 55 -22.57 -3.93 23.02
CA LYS A 55 -23.57 -3.03 23.61
C LYS A 55 -23.66 -1.71 22.87
N GLY A 56 -22.54 -1.20 22.36
CA GLY A 56 -22.47 0.10 21.65
C GLY A 56 -22.51 0.00 20.13
N HIS A 57 -22.38 -1.22 19.57
CA HIS A 57 -22.13 -1.44 18.15
C HIS A 57 -23.21 -2.33 17.54
N LYS A 58 -24.40 -1.76 17.35
CA LYS A 58 -25.55 -2.42 16.73
C LYS A 58 -25.96 -1.72 15.44
N ASN A 59 -26.35 -2.53 14.46
CA ASN A 59 -27.01 -2.08 13.25
C ASN A 59 -28.46 -1.66 13.54
N PRO A 60 -29.10 -0.90 12.64
CA PRO A 60 -30.50 -0.51 12.77
C PRO A 60 -31.47 -1.71 12.86
N ASP A 61 -31.08 -2.85 12.29
CA ASP A 61 -31.82 -4.11 12.32
C ASP A 61 -31.63 -4.91 13.63
N GLY A 62 -30.84 -4.39 14.58
CA GLY A 62 -30.55 -5.02 15.87
C GLY A 62 -29.39 -6.02 15.85
N THR A 63 -28.80 -6.32 14.69
CA THR A 63 -27.61 -7.18 14.59
C THR A 63 -26.37 -6.47 15.12
N THR A 64 -25.36 -7.22 15.57
CA THR A 64 -24.11 -6.63 16.10
C THR A 64 -23.13 -6.37 14.96
N LEU A 65 -22.56 -5.16 14.92
CA LEU A 65 -21.51 -4.80 13.97
C LEU A 65 -20.25 -5.66 14.21
N PRO A 66 -19.59 -6.15 13.13
CA PRO A 66 -18.37 -6.92 13.28
C PRO A 66 -17.29 -6.07 13.94
N TRP A 67 -16.66 -6.62 14.98
CA TRP A 67 -15.58 -5.93 15.65
C TRP A 67 -14.33 -5.84 14.77
N SER A 68 -13.67 -4.69 14.82
CA SER A 68 -12.32 -4.49 14.30
C SER A 68 -11.51 -3.67 15.30
N TRP A 69 -10.19 -3.88 15.31
CA TRP A 69 -9.30 -3.07 16.15
C TRP A 69 -9.33 -1.59 15.73
N GLN A 70 -9.53 -1.30 14.43
CA GLN A 70 -9.68 0.07 13.92
C GLN A 70 -10.88 0.77 14.56
N ALA A 71 -12.04 0.12 14.56
CA ALA A 71 -13.24 0.67 15.17
C ALA A 71 -13.01 0.91 16.68
N GLY A 72 -12.33 -0.01 17.36
CA GLY A 72 -11.92 0.18 18.75
C GLY A 72 -11.02 1.40 18.98
N VAL A 73 -10.08 1.69 18.07
CA VAL A 73 -9.25 2.91 18.12
C VAL A 73 -10.10 4.15 17.89
N GLU A 74 -10.99 4.13 16.88
CA GLU A 74 -11.91 5.22 16.60
C GLU A 74 -12.81 5.56 17.77
N ASP A 75 -13.31 4.57 18.51
CA ASP A 75 -14.15 4.86 19.69
C ASP A 75 -13.37 5.48 20.83
N VAL A 76 -12.12 5.05 21.06
CA VAL A 76 -11.23 5.72 22.03
C VAL A 76 -11.00 7.18 21.61
N MET A 77 -10.77 7.43 20.33
CA MET A 77 -10.62 8.79 19.78
C MET A 77 -11.89 9.62 19.97
N LYS A 78 -13.06 9.08 19.61
CA LYS A 78 -14.37 9.73 19.78
C LYS A 78 -14.66 10.07 21.24
N GLN A 79 -14.44 9.12 22.16
CA GLN A 79 -14.68 9.33 23.60
C GLN A 79 -13.80 10.43 24.19
N ALA A 80 -12.59 10.62 23.64
CA ALA A 80 -11.66 11.64 24.09
C ALA A 80 -11.77 12.96 23.29
N ALA A 81 -12.73 13.07 22.36
CA ALA A 81 -12.82 14.17 21.40
C ALA A 81 -11.49 14.43 20.65
N TYR A 82 -10.69 13.37 20.47
CA TYR A 82 -9.42 13.42 19.76
C TYR A 82 -9.64 13.07 18.30
N ASN A 83 -9.08 13.88 17.40
CA ASN A 83 -9.17 13.64 15.96
C ASN A 83 -7.77 13.61 15.37
N ALA A 84 -7.39 12.44 14.86
CA ALA A 84 -6.14 12.24 14.14
C ALA A 84 -6.35 11.25 13.00
N PRO A 85 -5.68 11.44 11.86
CA PRO A 85 -5.83 10.55 10.71
C PRO A 85 -5.26 9.17 11.04
N LEU A 86 -6.12 8.15 11.02
CA LEU A 86 -5.73 6.75 11.08
C LEU A 86 -5.42 6.27 9.66
N VAL A 87 -4.13 6.13 9.34
CA VAL A 87 -3.70 5.56 8.06
C VAL A 87 -3.75 4.04 8.17
N CYS A 88 -4.39 3.40 7.20
CA CYS A 88 -4.63 1.96 7.23
C CYS A 88 -3.96 1.24 6.07
N ASN A 89 -3.37 0.08 6.37
CA ASN A 89 -2.88 -0.90 5.39
C ASN A 89 -1.88 -0.31 4.39
N GLU A 90 -0.97 0.53 4.85
CA GLU A 90 0.11 1.05 4.03
C GLU A 90 1.19 -0.02 3.86
N TRP A 91 1.54 -0.35 2.62
CA TRP A 91 2.67 -1.22 2.32
C TRP A 91 3.96 -0.40 2.25
N THR A 92 4.99 -0.86 2.96
CA THR A 92 6.30 -0.21 2.95
C THR A 92 7.43 -1.22 3.07
N GLU A 93 8.62 -0.86 2.61
CA GLU A 93 9.83 -1.64 2.82
C GLU A 93 10.28 -1.54 4.28
N LEU A 94 10.72 -2.65 4.86
CA LEU A 94 11.19 -2.69 6.25
C LEU A 94 12.31 -1.67 6.50
N GLU A 95 13.30 -1.65 5.61
CA GLU A 95 14.45 -0.73 5.70
C GLU A 95 14.02 0.73 5.59
N THR A 96 13.06 1.03 4.72
CA THR A 96 12.52 2.39 4.57
C THR A 96 11.82 2.85 5.85
N LEU A 97 11.06 1.97 6.51
CA LEU A 97 10.40 2.29 7.77
C LEU A 97 11.44 2.53 8.88
N MET A 98 12.39 1.61 9.06
CA MET A 98 13.43 1.70 10.08
C MET A 98 14.41 2.87 9.85
N GLY A 99 14.59 3.29 8.60
CA GLY A 99 15.38 4.48 8.28
C GLY A 99 14.63 5.79 8.52
N LYS A 100 13.30 5.79 8.43
CA LYS A 100 12.45 6.98 8.65
C LYS A 100 12.05 7.17 10.11
N TYR A 101 11.93 6.09 10.86
CA TYR A 101 11.43 6.10 12.22
C TYR A 101 12.33 5.31 13.16
N GLU A 102 12.58 5.88 14.34
CA GLU A 102 13.09 5.16 15.49
C GLU A 102 11.99 4.22 16.02
N THR A 103 12.29 2.93 16.06
CA THR A 103 11.41 1.87 16.55
C THR A 103 12.08 1.07 17.68
N ASP A 104 11.34 0.13 18.26
CA ASP A 104 11.87 -0.78 19.28
C ASP A 104 13.02 -1.64 18.71
N GLU A 105 14.03 -1.97 19.52
CA GLU A 105 15.24 -2.71 19.06
C GLU A 105 14.90 -4.06 18.41
N ASP A 106 13.86 -4.74 18.88
CA ASP A 106 13.39 -6.03 18.38
C ASP A 106 12.32 -5.92 17.29
N PHE A 107 12.01 -4.71 16.82
CA PHE A 107 10.89 -4.40 15.92
C PHE A 107 10.78 -5.37 14.75
N ALA A 108 11.86 -5.55 13.97
CA ALA A 108 11.84 -6.40 12.77
C ALA A 108 11.50 -7.86 13.10
N SER A 109 12.09 -8.40 14.16
CA SER A 109 11.85 -9.79 14.59
C SER A 109 10.41 -9.95 15.10
N SER A 110 9.94 -9.03 15.93
CA SER A 110 8.60 -9.06 16.50
C SER A 110 7.50 -8.85 15.47
N ALA A 111 7.70 -7.94 14.52
CA ALA A 111 6.82 -7.71 13.38
C ALA A 111 6.68 -8.94 12.47
N ALA A 112 7.79 -9.66 12.24
CA ALA A 112 7.79 -10.88 11.42
C ALA A 112 7.12 -12.07 12.12
N GLN A 113 7.16 -12.14 13.46
CA GLN A 113 6.64 -13.28 14.23
C GLN A 113 5.16 -13.13 14.61
N LYS A 114 4.71 -11.91 14.91
CA LYS A 114 3.37 -11.67 15.45
C LYS A 114 2.52 -10.85 14.48
N LYS A 115 1.48 -11.50 13.92
CA LYS A 115 0.40 -10.78 13.24
C LYS A 115 -0.30 -9.84 14.24
N GLY A 116 -0.51 -8.59 13.85
CA GLY A 116 -1.07 -7.59 14.76
C GLY A 116 -0.08 -7.06 15.78
N TYR A 117 1.23 -7.20 15.53
CA TYR A 117 2.24 -6.59 16.38
C TYR A 117 2.07 -5.06 16.38
N SER A 118 1.90 -4.49 17.58
CA SER A 118 1.76 -3.04 17.78
C SER A 118 3.04 -2.47 18.37
N PHE A 119 3.46 -1.31 17.89
CA PHE A 119 4.73 -0.68 18.26
C PHE A 119 4.60 0.84 18.31
N VAL A 120 5.63 1.51 18.84
CA VAL A 120 5.76 2.97 18.79
C VAL A 120 6.82 3.31 17.76
N ALA A 121 6.52 4.25 16.87
CA ALA A 121 7.47 4.84 15.94
C ALA A 121 7.66 6.32 16.27
N LYS A 122 8.88 6.82 16.19
CA LYS A 122 9.20 8.23 16.43
C LYS A 122 10.10 8.77 15.35
N ASN A 123 9.94 10.04 15.01
CA ASN A 123 10.88 10.77 14.17
C ASN A 123 10.89 12.25 14.61
N ALA A 124 11.54 13.11 13.84
CA ALA A 124 11.56 14.54 14.11
C ALA A 124 10.17 15.20 14.07
N ASP A 125 9.24 14.66 13.28
CA ASP A 125 7.89 15.22 13.09
C ASP A 125 6.93 14.83 14.23
N GLY A 126 7.22 13.75 14.94
CA GLY A 126 6.43 13.36 16.10
C GLY A 126 6.45 11.87 16.43
N VAL A 127 5.36 11.44 17.06
CA VAL A 127 5.21 10.10 17.63
C VAL A 127 3.98 9.43 17.06
N TYR A 128 4.15 8.16 16.67
CA TYR A 128 3.15 7.37 16.00
C TYR A 128 2.94 6.05 16.74
N LEU A 129 1.69 5.58 16.78
CA LEU A 129 1.36 4.21 17.13
C LEU A 129 1.16 3.42 15.84
N GLY A 130 1.91 2.34 15.68
CA GLY A 130 1.83 1.45 14.52
C GLY A 130 1.26 0.09 14.89
N ARG A 131 0.61 -0.58 13.94
CA ARG A 131 0.24 -2.00 14.00
C ARG A 131 0.55 -2.67 12.68
N VAL A 132 1.35 -3.73 12.73
CA VAL A 132 1.69 -4.56 11.56
C VAL A 132 0.58 -5.57 11.32
N SER A 133 -0.09 -5.47 10.18
CA SER A 133 -1.14 -6.39 9.75
C SER A 133 -0.58 -7.60 9.01
N GLN A 134 0.52 -7.40 8.26
CA GLN A 134 1.19 -8.45 7.49
C GLN A 134 2.68 -8.15 7.32
N TYR A 135 3.49 -9.21 7.28
CA TYR A 135 4.91 -9.16 6.97
C TYR A 135 5.20 -10.12 5.82
N LEU A 136 5.92 -9.69 4.80
CA LEU A 136 6.32 -10.50 3.65
C LEU A 136 7.83 -10.42 3.46
N ARG A 137 8.48 -11.57 3.47
CA ARG A 137 9.93 -11.67 3.23
C ARG A 137 10.24 -11.53 1.75
N ARG A 138 11.45 -11.05 1.45
CA ARG A 138 12.08 -11.16 0.13
C ARG A 138 11.91 -12.58 -0.42
N GLY A 139 11.62 -12.68 -1.70
CA GLY A 139 11.32 -13.93 -2.40
C GLY A 139 9.85 -14.35 -2.31
N SER A 140 9.03 -13.68 -1.48
CA SER A 140 7.58 -13.92 -1.46
C SER A 140 6.89 -13.21 -2.64
N GLN A 141 5.68 -13.66 -2.96
CA GLN A 141 4.81 -12.99 -3.92
C GLN A 141 4.41 -11.60 -3.40
N ALA A 142 4.69 -10.56 -4.18
CA ALA A 142 4.32 -9.19 -3.85
C ALA A 142 2.79 -9.01 -3.95
N PRO A 143 2.13 -8.37 -2.98
CA PRO A 143 0.68 -8.17 -2.99
C PRO A 143 0.31 -7.15 -4.06
N ILE A 144 -0.89 -7.31 -4.66
CA ILE A 144 -1.31 -6.46 -5.78
C ILE A 144 -1.37 -4.99 -5.39
N GLU A 145 -1.75 -4.67 -4.16
CA GLU A 145 -1.82 -3.30 -3.65
C GLU A 145 -0.45 -2.61 -3.66
N TYR A 146 0.63 -3.36 -3.40
CA TYR A 146 2.00 -2.85 -3.42
C TYR A 146 2.50 -2.62 -4.85
N VAL A 147 2.22 -3.55 -5.77
CA VAL A 147 2.68 -3.45 -7.17
C VAL A 147 1.69 -2.72 -8.09
N ARG A 148 0.54 -2.26 -7.58
CA ARG A 148 -0.55 -1.65 -8.36
C ARG A 148 -0.06 -0.51 -9.25
N HIS A 149 0.77 0.38 -8.70
CA HIS A 149 1.32 1.49 -9.46
C HIS A 149 2.24 1.00 -10.59
N GLN A 150 3.09 0.00 -10.32
CA GLN A 150 3.98 -0.58 -11.32
C GLN A 150 3.18 -1.23 -12.47
N ILE A 151 2.15 -2.00 -12.15
CA ILE A 151 1.25 -2.60 -13.16
C ILE A 151 0.58 -1.51 -13.99
N LYS A 152 0.07 -0.44 -13.35
CA LYS A 152 -0.54 0.69 -14.05
C LYS A 152 0.43 1.33 -15.03
N SER A 153 1.69 1.52 -14.64
CA SER A 153 2.74 2.05 -15.53
C SER A 153 3.02 1.10 -16.69
N ILE A 154 3.10 -0.21 -16.46
CA ILE A 154 3.31 -1.21 -17.51
C ILE A 154 2.18 -1.16 -18.55
N LEU A 155 0.92 -1.15 -18.09
CA LEU A 155 -0.26 -1.10 -18.97
C LEU A 155 -0.30 0.21 -19.76
N LEU A 156 0.01 1.34 -19.13
CA LEU A 156 0.07 2.65 -19.79
C LEU A 156 1.15 2.68 -20.88
N ASN A 157 2.36 2.21 -20.55
CA ASN A 157 3.48 2.14 -21.49
C ASN A 157 3.17 1.23 -22.68
N ARG A 158 2.49 0.10 -22.43
CA ARG A 158 2.04 -0.81 -23.50
C ARG A 158 1.10 -0.11 -24.48
N ARG A 159 0.09 0.61 -23.98
CA ARG A 159 -0.85 1.36 -24.81
C ARG A 159 -0.16 2.44 -25.63
N MET A 160 0.76 3.19 -25.01
CA MET A 160 1.55 4.21 -25.71
C MET A 160 2.37 3.60 -26.87
N ALA A 161 3.00 2.46 -26.63
CA ALA A 161 3.76 1.76 -27.66
C ALA A 161 2.87 1.23 -28.81
N GLU A 162 1.68 0.71 -28.49
CA GLU A 162 0.70 0.26 -29.48
C GLU A 162 0.18 1.44 -30.33
N THR A 163 -0.16 2.58 -29.72
CA THR A 163 -0.57 3.79 -30.45
C THR A 163 0.51 4.29 -31.41
N LEU A 164 1.78 4.31 -30.98
CA LEU A 164 2.89 4.70 -31.85
C LEU A 164 3.08 3.74 -33.03
N ARG A 165 2.93 2.44 -32.82
CA ARG A 165 3.01 1.45 -33.90
C ARG A 165 1.90 1.63 -34.92
N GLN A 166 0.68 1.89 -34.46
CA GLN A 166 -0.46 2.14 -35.33
C GLN A 166 -0.26 3.42 -36.16
N ALA A 167 0.12 4.53 -35.51
CA ALA A 167 0.38 5.78 -36.20
C ALA A 167 1.50 5.63 -37.26
N ASN A 168 2.57 4.90 -36.95
CA ASN A 168 3.63 4.62 -37.91
C ASN A 168 3.18 3.75 -39.08
N ALA A 169 2.31 2.76 -38.82
CA ALA A 169 1.74 1.93 -39.88
C ALA A 169 0.84 2.76 -40.82
N GLU A 170 0.00 3.63 -40.26
CA GLU A 170 -0.85 4.56 -41.01
C GLU A 170 -0.02 5.54 -41.85
N LEU A 171 1.04 6.13 -41.28
CA LEU A 171 1.95 7.02 -42.02
C LEU A 171 2.68 6.30 -43.16
N ARG A 172 3.11 5.05 -42.95
CA ARG A 172 3.72 4.22 -43.99
C ARG A 172 2.75 3.92 -45.11
N GLN A 173 1.54 3.50 -44.77
CA GLN A 173 0.48 3.24 -45.74
C GLN A 173 0.15 4.51 -46.54
N GLN A 174 0.02 5.67 -45.87
CA GLN A 174 -0.19 6.94 -46.55
C GLN A 174 0.98 7.33 -47.47
N ALA A 175 2.23 7.05 -47.09
CA ALA A 175 3.39 7.34 -47.95
C ALA A 175 3.40 6.47 -49.21
N GLU A 176 3.02 5.20 -49.09
CA GLU A 176 2.86 4.26 -50.20
C GLU A 176 1.70 4.66 -51.12
N GLU A 177 0.52 4.97 -50.56
CA GLU A 177 -0.67 5.39 -51.30
C GLU A 177 -0.47 6.72 -52.06
N ASN A 178 0.28 7.66 -51.48
CA ASN A 178 0.53 8.98 -52.08
C ASN A 178 1.79 9.03 -52.98
N GLN A 179 2.42 7.90 -53.31
CA GLN A 179 3.64 7.80 -54.12
C GLN A 179 4.80 8.74 -53.70
N LYS A 180 4.89 9.12 -52.42
CA LYS A 180 5.97 9.96 -51.89
C LYS A 180 7.10 9.12 -51.29
N ILE A 181 7.70 8.25 -52.11
CA ILE A 181 8.92 7.52 -51.73
C ILE A 181 10.11 8.16 -52.44
N GLU A 182 10.84 9.05 -51.75
CA GLU A 182 12.19 9.44 -52.16
C GLU A 182 13.18 8.35 -51.71
N ILE A 183 13.62 7.53 -52.66
CA ILE A 183 14.73 6.60 -52.44
C ILE A 183 16.02 7.40 -52.60
N PHE A 184 16.66 7.77 -51.48
CA PHE A 184 18.03 8.27 -51.52
C PHE A 184 18.98 7.10 -51.78
N ASN A 185 19.27 6.85 -53.05
CA ASN A 185 20.43 6.04 -53.41
C ASN A 185 21.68 6.87 -53.06
N LEU A 186 22.46 6.41 -52.09
CA LEU A 186 23.84 6.86 -51.90
C LEU A 186 24.64 6.39 -53.13
N HIS A 187 24.67 7.21 -54.17
CA HIS A 187 25.65 7.04 -55.23
C HIS A 187 27.02 7.37 -54.65
N GLU A 188 27.90 6.36 -54.68
CA GLU A 188 29.34 6.50 -54.61
C GLU A 188 29.78 7.48 -55.71
N ASP A 189 30.11 8.71 -55.32
CA ASP A 189 30.94 9.56 -56.17
C ASP A 189 32.39 9.07 -56.02
N LYS A 190 32.88 8.49 -57.12
CA LYS A 190 34.28 8.14 -57.39
C LYS A 190 35.18 9.37 -57.45
#